data_AF-A0A1H3ML04-F1
#
_entry.id   AF-A0A1H3ML04-F1
#
_cell.length_a   1.000
_cell.length_b   1.000
_cell.length_c   1.000
_cell.angle_alpha   90.00
_cell.angle_beta   90.00
_cell.angle_gamma   90.00
#
_symmetry.space_group_name_H-M   'P 1'
#
loop_
_entity.id
_entity.type
_entity.pdbx_description
1 polymer ?
#
loop_
_entity_poly.entity_id
_entity_poly.type
_entity_poly.pdbx_seq_one_letter_code
_entity_poly.pdbx_strand_id
1 'polypeptide(L)'
;MADHGMDPTAPLKGEPTKKVKRKLARETRTQVISFVLMIFLTSLAFISIASDAIPASFAMPFILLLATIQVVLQLYVFMHLNERGNGWANVMIWSAVIIAIPTVASLMLLLGIVKW
;
A
#
# COMPACT_ATOMS: atom_id res chain seq x y z
N MET A 1 37.03 -29.84 4.02
CA MET A 1 36.50 -30.18 5.35
C MET A 1 35.94 -28.92 5.95
N ALA A 2 34.61 -28.90 6.19
CA ALA A 2 33.80 -27.92 6.94
C ALA A 2 33.98 -26.44 6.57
N ASP A 3 33.05 -25.77 5.89
CA ASP A 3 31.70 -25.43 6.38
C ASP A 3 31.61 -25.28 7.90
N HIS A 4 32.31 -24.28 8.42
CA HIS A 4 32.05 -23.63 9.71
C HIS A 4 31.87 -22.13 9.39
N GLY A 5 30.67 -21.56 9.36
CA GLY A 5 29.53 -21.81 10.25
C GLY A 5 29.35 -20.66 11.24
N MET A 6 29.60 -19.42 10.82
CA MET A 6 29.13 -18.19 11.49
C MET A 6 29.08 -17.00 10.51
N ASP A 7 27.95 -16.81 9.84
CA ASP A 7 27.43 -15.47 9.54
C ASP A 7 25.90 -15.57 9.53
N PRO A 8 25.22 -14.99 10.52
CA PRO A 8 23.87 -14.59 10.18
C PRO A 8 23.41 -13.25 10.78
N THR A 9 24.14 -12.68 11.75
CA THR A 9 23.57 -11.68 12.67
C THR A 9 24.61 -10.82 13.43
N ALA A 10 25.60 -10.19 12.80
CA ALA A 10 26.43 -9.23 13.57
C ALA A 10 25.76 -7.85 13.72
N PRO A 11 25.13 -7.52 14.87
CA PRO A 11 25.14 -6.13 15.34
C PRO A 11 25.41 -6.03 16.85
N LEU A 12 26.51 -5.42 17.33
CA LEU A 12 26.64 -5.08 18.78
C LEU A 12 27.50 -3.85 19.13
N LYS A 13 28.52 -3.46 18.35
CA LYS A 13 29.27 -2.19 18.48
C LYS A 13 30.15 -2.01 17.23
N GLY A 14 29.69 -1.25 16.25
CA GLY A 14 30.44 -1.05 15.00
C GLY A 14 29.54 -0.49 13.91
N GLU A 15 30.02 0.51 13.18
CA GLU A 15 29.23 1.23 12.20
C GLU A 15 28.62 0.27 11.15
N PRO A 16 27.37 0.50 10.70
CA PRO A 16 26.76 -0.36 9.71
C PRO A 16 27.64 -0.42 8.46
N THR A 17 28.01 -1.64 8.03
CA THR A 17 28.84 -1.85 6.83
C THR A 17 28.23 -1.09 5.64
N LYS A 18 29.07 -0.44 4.81
CA LYS A 18 28.63 0.38 3.66
C LYS A 18 27.61 -0.32 2.74
N LYS A 19 27.63 -1.65 2.68
CA LYS A 19 26.68 -2.49 1.92
C LYS A 19 25.26 -2.44 2.49
N VAL A 20 25.08 -2.52 3.82
CA VAL A 20 23.77 -2.45 4.49
C VAL A 20 23.17 -1.06 4.34
N LYS A 21 23.96 0.00 4.57
CA LYS A 21 23.53 1.40 4.33
C LYS A 21 23.04 1.62 2.90
N ARG A 22 23.74 1.06 1.91
CA ARG A 22 23.35 1.14 0.48
C ARG A 22 22.09 0.33 0.15
N LYS A 23 21.85 -0.80 0.81
CA LYS A 23 20.63 -1.61 0.62
C LYS A 23 19.41 -0.87 1.18
N LEU A 24 19.51 -0.42 2.43
CA LEU A 24 18.46 0.35 3.09
C LEU A 24 18.12 1.63 2.32
N ALA A 25 19.12 2.38 1.86
CA ALA A 25 18.88 3.59 1.07
C ALA A 25 18.15 3.34 -0.26
N ARG A 26 18.26 2.15 -0.86
CA ARG A 26 17.50 1.79 -2.08
C ARG A 26 16.06 1.43 -1.75
N GLU A 27 15.85 0.69 -0.67
CA GLU A 27 14.50 0.34 -0.17
C GLU A 27 13.74 1.61 0.23
N THR A 28 14.37 2.50 1.01
CA THR A 28 13.77 3.79 1.40
C THR A 28 13.45 4.66 0.20
N ARG A 29 14.32 4.72 -0.83
CA ARG A 29 14.03 5.48 -2.06
C ARG A 29 12.79 4.97 -2.77
N THR A 30 12.66 3.66 -2.91
CA THR A 30 11.47 3.04 -3.54
C THR A 30 10.22 3.38 -2.77
N GLN A 31 10.26 3.27 -1.44
CA GLN A 31 9.13 3.63 -0.57
C GLN A 31 8.76 5.12 -0.66
N VAL A 32 9.75 6.01 -0.69
CA VAL A 32 9.54 7.46 -0.81
C VAL A 32 8.93 7.83 -2.17
N ILE A 33 9.41 7.25 -3.28
CA ILE A 33 8.85 7.48 -4.62
C ILE A 33 7.38 7.08 -4.64
N SER A 34 7.06 5.91 -4.11
CA SER A 34 5.69 5.43 -4.02
C SER A 34 4.81 6.27 -3.10
N PHE A 35 5.35 6.77 -1.99
CA PHE A 35 4.64 7.66 -1.08
C PHE A 35 4.28 8.99 -1.76
N VAL A 36 5.22 9.59 -2.48
CA VAL A 36 4.97 10.81 -3.27
C VAL A 36 3.93 10.55 -4.37
N LEU A 37 3.99 9.39 -5.03
CA LEU A 37 2.99 9.00 -6.03
C LEU A 37 1.58 8.89 -5.43
N MET A 38 1.44 8.34 -4.22
CA MET A 38 0.15 8.26 -3.53
C MET A 38 -0.42 9.65 -3.26
N ILE A 39 0.40 10.56 -2.70
CA ILE A 39 0.00 11.94 -2.43
C ILE A 39 -0.44 12.62 -3.73
N PHE A 40 0.32 12.45 -4.81
CA PHE A 40 -0.02 13.02 -6.12
C PHE A 40 -1.38 12.54 -6.62
N LEU A 41 -1.63 11.23 -6.61
CA LEU A 41 -2.88 10.64 -7.05
C LEU A 41 -4.07 11.04 -6.15
N THR A 42 -3.88 11.18 -4.83
CA THR A 42 -4.94 11.67 -3.93
C THR A 42 -5.25 13.14 -4.19
N SER A 43 -4.22 13.98 -4.37
CA SER A 43 -4.41 15.40 -4.67
C SER A 43 -5.17 15.58 -5.99
N LEU A 44 -4.93 14.73 -6.98
CA LEU A 44 -5.68 14.73 -8.24
C LEU A 44 -7.17 14.42 -8.03
N ALA A 45 -7.51 13.46 -7.16
CA ALA A 45 -8.89 13.15 -6.81
C ALA A 45 -9.58 14.33 -6.09
N PHE A 46 -8.88 14.99 -5.16
CA PHE A 46 -9.40 16.17 -4.46
C PHE A 46 -9.60 17.37 -5.40
N ILE A 47 -8.68 17.62 -6.32
CA ILE A 47 -8.82 18.70 -7.31
C ILE A 47 -10.01 18.41 -8.23
N SER A 48 -10.18 17.14 -8.64
CA SER A 48 -11.29 16.73 -9.51
C SER A 48 -12.68 16.89 -8.89
N ILE A 49 -12.81 16.80 -7.55
CA ILE A 49 -14.09 17.06 -6.86
C ILE A 49 -14.23 18.54 -6.48
N ALA A 50 -13.11 19.22 -6.16
CA ALA A 50 -13.12 20.62 -5.74
C ALA A 50 -13.40 21.59 -6.90
N SER A 51 -13.13 21.18 -8.13
CA SER A 51 -13.57 21.92 -9.30
C SER A 51 -15.08 21.71 -9.52
N ASP A 52 -15.88 22.72 -9.20
CA ASP A 52 -17.33 22.77 -9.49
C ASP A 52 -17.66 22.66 -11.00
N ALA A 53 -16.62 22.64 -11.84
CA ALA A 53 -16.70 22.44 -13.28
C ALA A 53 -17.10 21.01 -13.68
N ILE A 54 -17.01 20.02 -12.78
CA ILE A 54 -17.30 18.61 -13.09
C ILE A 54 -18.60 18.18 -12.39
N PRO A 55 -19.62 17.71 -13.14
CA PRO A 55 -20.84 17.21 -12.52
C PRO A 55 -20.55 15.98 -11.66
N ALA A 56 -21.17 15.92 -10.48
CA ALA A 56 -20.96 14.86 -9.49
C ALA A 56 -21.20 13.44 -10.03
N SER A 57 -22.06 13.31 -11.04
CA SER A 57 -22.31 12.05 -11.76
C SER A 57 -21.07 11.50 -12.47
N PHE A 58 -20.15 12.36 -12.90
CA PHE A 58 -18.88 11.95 -13.51
C PHE A 58 -17.74 11.87 -12.48
N ALA A 59 -17.73 12.79 -11.50
CA ALA A 59 -16.67 12.81 -10.48
C ALA A 59 -16.69 11.57 -9.57
N MET A 60 -17.87 11.07 -9.19
CA MET A 60 -18.00 9.88 -8.34
C MET A 60 -17.32 8.62 -8.91
N PRO A 61 -17.64 8.15 -10.14
CA PRO A 61 -16.98 6.96 -10.70
C PRO A 61 -15.49 7.19 -10.95
N PHE A 62 -15.08 8.41 -11.32
CA PHE A 62 -13.68 8.77 -11.51
C PHE A 62 -12.85 8.63 -10.21
N ILE A 63 -13.37 9.14 -9.09
CA ILE A 63 -12.70 9.03 -7.78
C ILE A 63 -12.69 7.59 -7.28
N LEU A 64 -13.76 6.82 -7.50
CA LEU A 64 -13.78 5.39 -7.14
C LEU A 64 -12.73 4.58 -7.93
N LEU A 65 -12.51 4.92 -9.20
CA LEU A 65 -11.44 4.32 -10.01
C LEU A 65 -10.06 4.68 -9.43
N LEU A 66 -9.82 5.96 -9.12
CA LEU A 66 -8.58 6.40 -8.48
C LEU A 66 -8.38 5.74 -7.10
N ALA A 67 -9.43 5.61 -6.29
CA ALA A 67 -9.39 4.95 -4.99
C ALA A 67 -9.03 3.46 -5.12
N THR A 68 -9.53 2.78 -6.15
CA THR A 68 -9.17 1.38 -6.42
C THR A 68 -7.67 1.26 -6.77
N ILE A 69 -7.16 2.15 -7.63
CA ILE A 69 -5.73 2.21 -7.96
C ILE A 69 -4.89 2.48 -6.70
N GLN A 70 -5.36 3.37 -5.82
CA GLN A 70 -4.69 3.67 -4.55
C GLN A 70 -4.59 2.43 -3.66
N VAL A 71 -5.66 1.65 -3.49
CA VAL A 71 -5.63 0.42 -2.68
C VAL A 71 -4.64 -0.59 -3.27
N VAL A 72 -4.61 -0.76 -4.59
CA VAL A 72 -3.64 -1.66 -5.25
C VAL A 72 -2.20 -1.18 -5.07
N LEU A 73 -1.93 0.12 -5.25
CA LEU A 73 -0.59 0.68 -5.04
C LEU A 73 -0.15 0.58 -3.57
N GLN A 74 -1.08 0.79 -2.63
CA GLN A 74 -0.82 0.60 -1.21
C GLN A 74 -0.46 -0.85 -0.90
N LEU A 75 -1.21 -1.82 -1.43
CA LEU A 75 -0.88 -3.24 -1.30
C LEU A 75 0.44 -3.60 -2.00
N TYR A 76 0.77 -3.04 -3.16
CA TYR A 76 2.03 -3.40 -3.84
C TYR A 76 3.28 -2.85 -3.11
N VAL A 77 3.20 -1.62 -2.59
CA VAL A 77 4.34 -0.89 -2.02
C VAL A 77 4.56 -1.23 -0.56
N PHE A 78 3.51 -1.23 0.27
CA PHE A 78 3.65 -1.56 1.69
C PHE A 78 3.95 -3.03 1.90
N MET A 79 3.60 -3.87 0.93
CA MET A 79 3.57 -5.31 1.14
C MET A 79 4.65 -6.08 0.40
N HIS A 80 5.53 -5.39 -0.35
CA HIS A 80 6.69 -5.95 -1.04
C HIS A 80 6.45 -7.39 -1.54
N LEU A 81 5.31 -7.61 -2.21
CA LEU A 81 4.81 -8.93 -2.63
C LEU A 81 5.79 -9.68 -3.56
N ASN A 82 6.79 -8.97 -4.06
CA ASN A 82 7.82 -9.49 -4.95
C ASN A 82 9.03 -10.12 -4.23
N GLU A 83 9.11 -10.05 -2.88
CA GLU A 83 10.15 -10.74 -2.13
C GLU A 83 9.71 -12.18 -1.81
N ARG A 84 10.28 -13.13 -2.56
CA ARG A 84 10.03 -14.57 -2.43
C ARG A 84 10.23 -15.02 -0.98
N GLY A 85 9.13 -15.36 -0.29
CA GLY A 85 9.16 -16.01 1.03
C GLY A 85 8.14 -15.52 2.07
N ASN A 86 7.42 -14.43 1.84
CA ASN A 86 6.64 -13.80 2.91
C ASN A 86 5.21 -14.33 3.02
N GLY A 87 5.03 -15.47 3.69
CA GLY A 87 3.71 -15.99 4.10
C GLY A 87 2.88 -14.96 4.88
N TRP A 88 3.54 -14.05 5.60
CA TRP A 88 2.91 -12.92 6.31
C TRP A 88 2.19 -11.94 5.39
N ALA A 89 2.71 -11.70 4.17
CA ALA A 89 2.00 -10.88 3.20
C ALA A 89 0.69 -11.58 2.81
N ASN A 90 0.73 -12.85 2.44
CA ASN A 90 -0.49 -13.56 2.06
C ASN A 90 -1.57 -13.52 3.16
N VAL A 91 -1.17 -13.70 4.43
CA VAL A 91 -2.07 -13.59 5.59
C VAL A 91 -2.72 -12.21 5.69
N MET A 92 -1.97 -11.12 5.48
CA MET A 92 -2.52 -9.77 5.61
C MET A 92 -3.50 -9.42 4.46
N ILE A 93 -3.30 -9.97 3.25
CA ILE A 93 -4.28 -9.82 2.15
C ILE A 93 -5.55 -10.57 2.51
N TRP A 94 -5.44 -11.82 2.95
CA TRP A 94 -6.60 -12.60 3.36
C TRP A 94 -7.38 -11.94 4.50
N SER A 95 -6.72 -11.37 5.50
CA SER A 95 -7.40 -10.61 6.56
C SER A 95 -8.08 -9.34 6.02
N ALA A 96 -7.43 -8.62 5.09
CA ALA A 96 -8.01 -7.43 4.49
C ALA A 96 -9.27 -7.76 3.67
N VAL A 97 -9.27 -8.87 2.92
CA VAL A 97 -10.43 -9.34 2.15
C VAL A 97 -11.58 -9.76 3.08
N ILE A 98 -11.28 -10.50 4.15
CA ILE A 98 -12.27 -10.94 5.14
C ILE A 98 -12.94 -9.75 5.83
N ILE A 99 -12.24 -8.63 6.03
CA ILE A 99 -12.81 -7.42 6.65
C ILE A 99 -13.51 -6.56 5.60
N ALA A 100 -12.90 -6.36 4.42
CA ALA A 100 -13.42 -5.47 3.39
C ALA A 100 -14.78 -5.92 2.84
N ILE A 101 -14.95 -7.22 2.59
CA ILE A 101 -16.21 -7.76 2.04
C ILE A 101 -17.42 -7.45 2.96
N PRO A 102 -17.43 -7.84 4.26
CA PRO A 102 -18.54 -7.54 5.14
C PRO A 102 -18.69 -6.03 5.41
N THR A 103 -17.60 -5.25 5.43
CA THR A 103 -17.71 -3.78 5.54
C THR A 103 -18.44 -3.17 4.36
N VAL A 104 -18.07 -3.52 3.12
CA VAL A 104 -18.75 -3.01 1.92
C VAL A 104 -20.19 -3.51 1.86
N ALA A 105 -20.44 -4.78 2.18
CA ALA A 105 -21.80 -5.34 2.22
C ALA A 105 -22.67 -4.64 3.28
N SER A 106 -22.14 -4.39 4.47
CA SER A 106 -22.84 -3.67 5.54
C SER A 106 -23.13 -2.22 5.15
N LEU A 107 -22.17 -1.52 4.54
CA LEU A 107 -22.36 -0.15 4.06
C LEU A 107 -23.40 -0.07 2.94
N MET A 108 -23.36 -1.00 1.98
CA MET A 108 -24.36 -1.09 0.92
C MET A 108 -25.76 -1.38 1.48
N LEU A 109 -25.85 -2.26 2.48
CA LEU A 109 -27.13 -2.61 3.13
C LEU A 109 -27.68 -1.44 3.95
N LEU A 110 -26.86 -0.78 4.77
CA LEU A 110 -27.27 0.37 5.57
C LEU A 110 -27.62 1.58 4.71
N LEU A 111 -26.77 1.97 3.76
CA LEU A 111 -27.05 3.11 2.86
C LEU A 111 -28.20 2.80 1.90
N GLY A 112 -28.33 1.55 1.47
CA GLY A 112 -29.46 1.10 0.64
C GLY A 112 -30.78 1.10 1.39
N ILE A 113 -30.78 0.80 2.69
CA ILE A 113 -31.97 0.89 3.56
C ILE A 113 -32.32 2.34 3.90
N VAL A 114 -31.33 3.22 4.09
CA VAL A 114 -31.55 4.62 4.47
C VAL A 114 -31.94 5.50 3.27
N LYS A 115 -31.72 5.03 2.04
CA LYS A 115 -32.06 5.76 0.80
C LYS A 115 -33.44 5.38 0.23
N TRP A 116 -34.40 5.08 1.11
CA TRP A 116 -35.83 4.97 0.83
C TRP A 116 -36.63 5.69 1.92
#